data_AF-A0A2N3N8E1-F1
#
_entry.id   AF-A0A2N3N8E1-F1
#
_cell.length_a   1.000
_cell.length_b   1.000
_cell.length_c   1.000
_cell.angle_alpha   90.00
_cell.angle_beta   90.00
_cell.angle_gamma   90.00
#
_symmetry.space_group_name_H-M   'P 1'
#
loop_
_entity.id
_entity.type
_entity.pdbx_description
1 polymer ?
#
loop_
_entity_poly.entity_id
_entity_poly.type
_entity_poly.pdbx_seq_one_letter_code
_entity_poly.pdbx_strand_id
1 'polypeptide(L)'
;MSAAVIMPAPSIAMHSFPAPLAQLPSLKTSPSQPSSPQTSLSLRSGALSLSGSPSSPRFSFERLPPELQREIFSYLDYQSLIALSCVNSYLHRTVNPQTAPIEDKFAFVMRAENYFPKHFPVVVQGQERPGNFACYICFRVREPVHFDAEQPHSIYVNERGEKVRSLPKATPNDNSNGGPASSTTHRLVTLRRFCIECGVRHGLHAPGDSIFTKLRQELWG
;
A
#
# COMPACT_ATOMS: atom_id res chain seq x y z
N MET A 1 8.21 -11.48 15.02
CA MET A 1 6.78 -11.84 15.12
C MET A 1 6.04 -10.58 15.55
N SER A 2 5.53 -9.79 14.60
CA SER A 2 4.83 -8.53 14.91
C SER A 2 3.37 -8.82 15.16
N ALA A 3 2.89 -8.52 16.37
CA ALA A 3 1.46 -8.45 16.66
C ALA A 3 0.81 -7.48 15.67
N ALA A 4 -0.20 -7.94 14.93
CA ALA A 4 -0.97 -7.08 14.06
C ALA A 4 -1.67 -6.05 14.94
N VAL A 5 -1.32 -4.77 14.78
CA VAL A 5 -2.08 -3.67 15.37
C VAL A 5 -3.40 -3.61 14.60
N ILE A 6 -4.40 -4.36 15.08
CA ILE A 6 -5.75 -4.37 14.50
C ILE A 6 -6.40 -3.04 14.90
N MET A 7 -6.31 -2.06 14.01
CA MET A 7 -6.85 -0.72 14.22
C MET A 7 -8.38 -0.72 14.07
N PRO A 8 -9.14 -0.23 15.06
CA PRO A 8 -10.56 0.02 14.89
C PRO A 8 -10.80 1.16 13.87
N ALA A 9 -11.88 1.06 13.10
CA ALA A 9 -12.33 2.18 12.26
C ALA A 9 -13.00 3.26 13.14
N PRO A 10 -12.69 4.55 12.97
CA PRO A 10 -13.51 5.65 13.46
C PRO A 10 -14.77 5.74 12.59
N SER A 11 -15.93 5.85 13.25
CA SER A 11 -17.21 6.14 12.61
C SER A 11 -17.16 7.48 11.90
N ILE A 12 -17.28 7.49 10.57
CA ILE A 12 -17.61 8.70 9.82
C ILE A 12 -18.76 8.36 8.88
N ALA A 13 -19.90 9.03 9.12
CA ALA A 13 -21.09 8.97 8.30
C ALA A 13 -20.78 9.45 6.87
N MET A 14 -21.09 8.62 5.89
CA MET A 14 -21.01 8.95 4.47
C MET A 14 -22.17 9.90 4.12
N HIS A 15 -21.90 11.20 4.05
CA HIS A 15 -22.77 12.13 3.35
C HIS A 15 -22.30 12.25 1.89
N SER A 16 -23.24 11.97 1.00
CA SER A 16 -23.15 11.96 -0.45
C SER A 16 -22.64 13.29 -1.02
N PHE A 17 -21.73 13.23 -1.99
CA PHE A 17 -21.37 14.38 -2.83
C PHE A 17 -21.92 14.20 -4.27
N PRO A 18 -22.44 15.26 -4.91
CA PRO A 18 -22.69 15.30 -6.34
C PRO A 18 -21.43 15.71 -7.12
N ALA A 19 -21.29 15.19 -8.35
CA ALA A 19 -20.17 15.43 -9.25
C ALA A 19 -20.30 16.74 -10.06
N PRO A 20 -19.18 17.38 -10.48
CA PRO A 20 -19.21 18.35 -11.58
C PRO A 20 -18.51 17.87 -12.86
N LEU A 21 -19.12 18.27 -13.97
CA LEU A 21 -18.69 18.15 -15.37
C LEU A 21 -17.32 18.77 -15.64
N ALA A 22 -16.52 18.12 -16.49
CA ALA A 22 -15.39 18.74 -17.19
C ALA A 22 -15.42 18.38 -18.68
N GLN A 23 -15.59 19.39 -19.53
CA GLN A 23 -15.32 19.39 -20.96
C GLN A 23 -14.01 20.14 -21.21
N LEU A 24 -13.17 19.65 -22.13
CA LEU A 24 -12.45 20.38 -23.21
C LEU A 24 -11.37 19.47 -23.86
N PRO A 25 -10.90 19.75 -25.10
CA PRO A 25 -10.91 18.76 -26.16
C PRO A 25 -9.53 18.36 -26.72
N SER A 26 -9.63 17.34 -27.57
CA SER A 26 -8.62 16.60 -28.32
C SER A 26 -7.93 17.44 -29.42
N LEU A 27 -6.62 17.24 -29.59
CA LEU A 27 -5.88 17.62 -30.81
C LEU A 27 -5.20 16.38 -31.40
N LYS A 28 -5.71 15.98 -32.57
CA LYS A 28 -5.16 15.03 -33.54
C LYS A 28 -3.87 15.61 -34.15
N THR A 29 -2.94 14.78 -34.62
CA THR A 29 -2.50 14.68 -36.04
C THR A 29 -1.53 13.49 -36.23
N SER A 30 -1.62 12.91 -37.42
CA SER A 30 -1.24 11.57 -37.92
C SER A 30 0.25 11.36 -38.31
N PRO A 31 0.65 10.15 -38.79
CA PRO A 31 2.04 9.71 -38.98
C PRO A 31 2.51 9.63 -40.45
N SER A 32 3.83 9.57 -40.69
CA SER A 32 4.44 8.98 -41.90
C SER A 32 5.96 8.69 -41.77
N GLN A 33 6.34 7.48 -42.21
CA GLN A 33 7.68 6.89 -42.42
C GLN A 33 8.33 7.38 -43.75
N PRO A 34 9.41 6.77 -44.32
CA PRO A 34 10.76 6.42 -43.82
C PRO A 34 11.89 6.86 -44.82
N SER A 35 13.18 6.70 -44.47
CA SER A 35 14.27 6.15 -45.32
C SER A 35 15.68 6.54 -44.84
N SER A 36 16.59 5.56 -44.86
CA SER A 36 18.05 5.73 -44.81
C SER A 36 18.62 5.73 -46.25
N PRO A 37 19.85 6.24 -46.51
CA PRO A 37 21.02 5.36 -46.47
C PRO A 37 22.36 6.03 -46.04
N GLN A 38 23.39 5.18 -46.00
CA GLN A 38 24.76 5.29 -45.48
C GLN A 38 25.66 6.35 -46.15
N THR A 39 26.65 6.92 -45.43
CA THR A 39 28.10 6.85 -45.77
C THR A 39 29.05 7.57 -44.78
N SER A 40 30.12 6.84 -44.42
CA SER A 40 31.54 7.20 -44.17
C SER A 40 32.01 8.41 -43.33
N LEU A 41 32.72 8.05 -42.25
CA LEU A 41 34.10 8.40 -41.83
C LEU A 41 34.57 9.85 -41.55
N SER A 42 35.20 9.92 -40.37
CA SER A 42 36.29 10.78 -39.91
C SER A 42 35.93 12.16 -39.36
N LEU A 43 36.22 12.38 -38.06
CA LEU A 43 37.17 13.41 -37.64
C LEU A 43 37.63 13.19 -36.18
N ARG A 44 38.96 13.04 -36.04
CA ARG A 44 39.82 13.52 -34.93
C ARG A 44 39.54 13.04 -33.50
N SER A 45 40.26 11.99 -33.15
CA SER A 45 40.93 11.87 -31.85
C SER A 45 41.88 13.07 -31.65
N GLY A 46 41.72 13.78 -30.53
CA GLY A 46 42.65 14.83 -30.13
C GLY A 46 42.09 15.78 -29.08
N ALA A 47 42.14 15.36 -27.81
CA ALA A 47 42.33 16.28 -26.69
C ALA A 47 42.68 15.48 -25.41
N LEU A 48 43.97 15.32 -25.16
CA LEU A 48 44.48 15.28 -23.80
C LEU A 48 44.30 16.70 -23.24
N SER A 49 43.53 16.84 -22.18
CA SER A 49 43.70 17.95 -21.24
C SER A 49 43.28 17.46 -19.87
N LEU A 50 44.32 17.12 -19.09
CA LEU A 50 44.27 17.12 -17.65
C LEU A 50 43.83 18.53 -17.21
N SER A 51 42.58 18.68 -16.80
CA SER A 51 42.19 19.70 -15.84
C SER A 51 41.62 18.99 -14.62
N GLY A 52 42.54 18.59 -13.74
CA GLY A 52 42.20 18.26 -12.37
C GLY A 52 41.69 19.51 -11.68
N SER A 53 40.42 19.83 -11.88
CA SER A 53 39.70 20.72 -10.97
C SER A 53 39.75 20.06 -9.59
N PRO A 54 40.09 20.79 -8.51
CA PRO A 54 39.93 20.25 -7.16
C PRO A 54 38.44 19.99 -7.00
N SER A 55 38.04 18.73 -7.16
CA SER A 55 36.68 18.33 -6.89
C SER A 55 36.46 18.62 -5.42
N SER A 56 35.71 19.68 -5.11
CA SER A 56 35.14 19.87 -3.79
C SER A 56 34.66 18.51 -3.30
N PRO A 57 35.01 18.08 -2.08
CA PRO A 57 34.54 16.80 -1.59
C PRO A 57 33.02 16.81 -1.70
N ARG A 58 32.50 16.09 -2.69
CA ARG A 58 31.06 15.92 -2.82
C ARG A 58 30.68 15.15 -1.56
N PHE A 59 29.95 15.82 -0.68
CA PHE A 59 29.29 15.16 0.43
C PHE A 59 28.23 14.25 -0.18
N SER A 60 28.64 13.02 -0.48
CA SER A 60 27.72 11.98 -0.86
C SER A 60 27.02 11.51 0.40
N PHE A 61 25.69 11.54 0.42
CA PHE A 61 24.88 11.04 1.52
C PHE A 61 25.27 9.59 1.90
N GLU A 62 25.73 8.80 0.94
CA GLU A 62 26.25 7.45 1.09
C GLU A 62 27.46 7.31 2.04
N ARG A 63 28.22 8.39 2.25
CA ARG A 63 29.36 8.42 3.17
C ARG A 63 28.96 8.72 4.62
N LEU A 64 27.72 9.12 4.84
CA LEU A 64 27.21 9.36 6.18
C LEU A 64 27.06 8.01 6.92
N PRO A 65 27.45 7.89 8.20
CA PRO A 65 27.18 6.70 9.00
C PRO A 65 25.71 6.28 8.95
N PRO A 66 25.39 4.98 8.84
CA PRO A 66 24.01 4.48 8.74
C PRO A 66 23.10 4.92 9.88
N GLU A 67 23.66 5.15 11.07
CA GLU A 67 22.96 5.63 12.27
C GLU A 67 22.38 7.03 12.01
N LEU A 68 23.21 7.93 11.48
CA LEU A 68 22.80 9.30 11.16
C LEU A 68 21.81 9.32 9.99
N GLN A 69 21.97 8.43 9.01
CA GLN A 69 20.99 8.30 7.93
C GLN A 69 19.62 7.90 8.47
N ARG A 70 19.56 6.90 9.36
CA ARG A 70 18.31 6.46 10.01
C ARG A 70 17.69 7.55 10.87
N GLU A 71 18.51 8.30 11.60
CA GLU A 71 18.07 9.45 12.38
C GLU A 71 17.44 10.51 11.47
N ILE A 72 18.10 10.89 10.37
CA ILE A 72 17.54 11.81 9.37
C ILE A 72 16.21 11.29 8.82
N PHE A 73 16.13 10.00 8.48
CA PHE A 73 14.91 9.41 7.95
C PHE A 73 13.77 9.38 8.96
N SER A 74 14.05 9.37 10.27
CA SER A 74 13.00 9.39 11.30
C SER A 74 12.23 10.71 11.38
N TYR A 75 12.82 11.82 10.89
CA TYR A 75 12.15 13.12 10.81
C TYR A 75 11.29 13.29 9.53
N LEU A 76 11.33 12.32 8.61
CA LEU A 76 10.60 12.40 7.36
C LEU A 76 9.24 11.71 7.46
N ASP A 77 8.23 12.35 6.86
CA ASP A 77 6.90 11.77 6.74
C ASP A 77 6.87 10.61 5.74
N TYR A 78 5.79 9.82 5.78
CA TYR A 78 5.66 8.68 4.89
C TYR A 78 5.76 9.05 3.40
N GLN A 79 5.21 10.21 3.01
CA GLN A 79 5.26 10.68 1.63
C GLN A 79 6.69 11.01 1.20
N SER A 80 7.46 11.72 2.02
CA SER A 80 8.85 12.05 1.71
C SER A 80 9.72 10.81 1.66
N LEU A 81 9.50 9.82 2.54
CA LEU A 81 10.23 8.55 2.49
C LEU A 81 9.96 7.78 1.20
N ILE A 82 8.71 7.74 0.72
CA ILE A 82 8.39 7.16 -0.59
C ILE A 82 9.11 7.91 -1.70
N ALA A 83 9.00 9.24 -1.73
CA ALA A 83 9.63 10.05 -2.76
C ALA A 83 11.15 9.84 -2.78
N LEU A 84 11.78 9.83 -1.60
CA LEU A 84 13.22 9.62 -1.43
C LEU A 84 13.67 8.25 -1.95
N SER A 85 12.87 7.20 -1.71
CA SER A 85 13.14 5.84 -2.21
C SER A 85 13.10 5.72 -3.75
N CYS A 86 12.58 6.73 -4.44
CA CYS A 86 12.51 6.77 -5.90
C CYS A 86 13.64 7.59 -6.55
N VAL A 87 14.47 8.29 -5.76
CA VAL A 87 15.47 9.23 -6.32
C VAL A 87 16.70 8.53 -6.87
N ASN A 88 17.24 7.54 -6.15
CA ASN A 88 18.38 6.76 -6.62
C ASN A 88 18.33 5.30 -6.12
N SER A 89 19.19 4.45 -6.69
CA SER A 89 19.24 3.02 -6.34
C SER A 89 19.73 2.75 -4.92
N TYR A 90 20.58 3.62 -4.35
CA TYR A 90 21.06 3.50 -2.98
C TYR A 90 19.94 3.74 -1.96
N LEU A 91 19.22 4.85 -2.10
CA LEU A 91 18.07 5.25 -1.29
C LEU A 91 16.91 4.28 -1.46
N HIS A 92 16.71 3.72 -2.66
CA HIS A 92 15.73 2.66 -2.87
C HIS A 92 15.99 1.42 -1.99
N ARG A 93 17.26 1.12 -1.68
CA ARG A 93 17.65 -0.05 -0.86
C ARG A 93 17.76 0.29 0.63
N THR A 94 18.07 1.53 0.97
CA THR A 94 18.34 1.97 2.35
C THR A 94 17.12 2.57 3.04
N VAL A 95 16.28 3.30 2.31
CA VAL A 95 15.06 3.91 2.83
C VAL A 95 13.97 2.86 2.86
N ASN A 96 13.40 2.64 4.05
CA ASN A 96 12.21 1.81 4.22
C ASN A 96 11.02 2.69 4.63
N PRO A 97 10.11 3.04 3.72
CA PRO A 97 8.94 3.87 4.07
C PRO A 97 8.05 3.25 5.16
N GLN A 98 8.12 1.94 5.40
CA GLN A 98 7.29 1.31 6.42
C GLN A 98 7.70 1.66 7.86
N THR A 99 8.88 2.26 8.06
CA THR A 99 9.31 2.77 9.38
C THR A 99 8.60 4.06 9.78
N ALA A 100 7.91 4.73 8.86
CA ALA A 100 7.15 5.93 9.16
C ALA A 100 6.05 5.67 10.21
N PRO A 101 5.61 6.69 10.96
CA PRO A 101 4.48 6.60 11.89
C PRO A 101 3.21 6.02 11.23
N ILE A 102 2.40 5.30 12.01
CA ILE A 102 1.20 4.66 11.47
C ILE A 102 0.15 5.68 11.03
N GLU A 103 0.09 6.82 11.73
CA GLU A 103 -0.78 7.95 11.48
C GLU A 103 -0.51 8.53 10.09
N ASP A 104 0.76 8.75 9.76
CA ASP A 104 1.19 9.29 8.46
C ASP A 104 0.90 8.32 7.33
N LYS A 105 1.21 7.04 7.54
CA LYS A 105 0.92 5.97 6.57
C LYS A 105 -0.58 5.91 6.28
N PHE A 106 -1.40 5.99 7.33
CA PHE A 106 -2.84 5.98 7.23
C PHE A 106 -3.37 7.20 6.48
N ALA A 107 -2.97 8.40 6.89
CA ALA A 107 -3.39 9.66 6.29
C ALA A 107 -3.03 9.72 4.80
N PHE A 108 -1.81 9.30 4.43
CA PHE A 108 -1.37 9.26 3.05
C PHE A 108 -2.20 8.29 2.20
N VAL A 109 -2.41 7.06 2.67
CA VAL A 109 -3.13 6.04 1.90
C VAL A 109 -4.60 6.38 1.72
N MET A 110 -5.24 6.90 2.78
CA MET A 110 -6.60 7.43 2.70
C MET A 110 -6.67 8.59 1.69
N ARG A 111 -5.68 9.49 1.71
CA ARG A 111 -5.63 10.58 0.73
C ARG A 111 -5.42 10.06 -0.69
N ALA A 112 -4.53 9.08 -0.86
CA ALA A 112 -4.23 8.50 -2.17
C ALA A 112 -5.47 7.83 -2.77
N GLU A 113 -6.19 7.01 -2.01
CA GLU A 113 -7.42 6.34 -2.46
C GLU A 113 -8.50 7.35 -2.89
N ASN A 114 -8.70 8.43 -2.10
CA ASN A 114 -9.84 9.33 -2.30
C ASN A 114 -9.56 10.55 -3.19
N TYR A 115 -8.30 10.97 -3.35
CA TYR A 115 -7.97 12.22 -4.05
C TYR A 115 -7.02 12.06 -5.24
N PHE A 116 -6.39 10.90 -5.44
CA PHE A 116 -5.47 10.75 -6.57
C PHE A 116 -6.24 10.27 -7.82
N PRO A 117 -6.29 11.07 -8.91
CA PRO A 117 -7.14 10.74 -10.07
C PRO A 117 -6.82 9.39 -10.72
N LYS A 118 -5.55 8.96 -10.66
CA LYS A 118 -5.09 7.64 -11.15
C LYS A 118 -5.73 6.44 -10.44
N HIS A 119 -6.42 6.66 -9.32
CA HIS A 119 -7.08 5.62 -8.54
C HIS A 119 -8.60 5.65 -8.68
N PHE A 120 -9.15 6.64 -9.39
CA PHE A 120 -10.58 6.77 -9.57
C PHE A 120 -11.11 5.70 -10.53
N PRO A 121 -12.40 5.33 -10.42
CA PRO A 121 -13.06 4.49 -11.40
C PRO A 121 -12.96 5.10 -12.80
N VAL A 122 -12.74 4.26 -13.80
CA VAL A 122 -12.62 4.69 -15.20
C VAL A 122 -13.65 3.94 -16.03
N VAL A 123 -14.42 4.68 -16.83
CA VAL A 123 -15.32 4.09 -17.83
C VAL A 123 -14.59 4.03 -19.16
N VAL A 124 -14.32 2.81 -19.64
CA VAL A 124 -13.66 2.59 -20.93
C VAL A 124 -14.60 1.79 -21.81
N GLN A 125 -15.00 2.36 -22.96
CA GLN A 125 -15.86 1.68 -23.96
C GLN A 125 -17.17 1.11 -23.37
N GLY A 126 -17.78 1.82 -22.42
CA GLY A 126 -19.03 1.40 -21.77
C GLY A 126 -18.85 0.31 -20.70
N GLN A 127 -17.62 -0.12 -20.40
CA GLN A 127 -17.30 -0.98 -19.26
C GLN A 127 -16.82 -0.12 -18.09
N GLU A 128 -17.49 -0.22 -16.94
CA GLU A 128 -17.07 0.44 -15.71
C GLU A 128 -15.95 -0.37 -15.04
N ARG A 129 -14.74 0.17 -15.04
CA ARG A 129 -13.63 -0.40 -14.28
C ARG A 129 -13.61 0.21 -12.88
N PRO A 130 -13.72 -0.61 -11.82
CA PRO A 130 -13.64 -0.09 -10.46
C PRO A 130 -12.26 0.55 -10.21
N GLY A 131 -12.26 1.61 -9.39
CA GLY A 131 -11.03 2.29 -8.96
C GLY A 131 -10.13 1.41 -8.10
N ASN A 132 -8.93 1.89 -7.81
CA ASN A 132 -8.01 1.20 -6.92
C ASN A 132 -8.42 1.40 -5.46
N PHE A 133 -7.99 0.49 -4.59
CA PHE A 133 -8.36 0.51 -3.17
C PHE A 133 -7.15 0.51 -2.26
N ALA A 134 -7.31 1.09 -1.08
CA ALA A 134 -6.32 1.10 -0.01
C ALA A 134 -6.30 -0.20 0.78
N CYS A 135 -5.10 -0.75 1.00
CA CYS A 135 -4.86 -1.73 2.06
C CYS A 135 -4.35 -1.02 3.31
N TYR A 136 -5.09 -1.14 4.41
CA TYR A 136 -4.76 -0.51 5.69
C TYR A 136 -3.83 -1.35 6.57
N ILE A 137 -3.38 -2.52 6.09
CA ILE A 137 -2.36 -3.34 6.75
C ILE A 137 -0.97 -3.05 6.16
N CYS A 138 -0.81 -3.06 4.84
CA CYS A 138 0.47 -2.78 4.17
C CYS A 138 0.63 -1.35 3.66
N PHE A 139 -0.37 -0.49 3.88
CA PHE A 139 -0.36 0.93 3.51
C PHE A 139 -0.02 1.18 2.03
N ARG A 140 -0.65 0.40 1.15
CA ARG A 140 -0.51 0.51 -0.31
C ARG A 140 -1.87 0.59 -0.98
N VAL A 141 -1.97 1.42 -2.02
CA VAL A 141 -3.12 1.44 -2.92
C VAL A 141 -2.87 0.43 -4.04
N ARG A 142 -3.80 -0.49 -4.26
CA ARG A 142 -3.67 -1.59 -5.23
C ARG A 142 -4.93 -1.73 -6.08
N GLU A 143 -4.79 -2.45 -7.19
CA GLU A 143 -5.90 -2.75 -8.09
C GLU A 143 -6.96 -3.66 -7.43
N PRO A 144 -8.22 -3.61 -7.91
CA PRO A 144 -9.33 -4.43 -7.42
C PRO A 144 -9.05 -5.93 -7.30
N VAL A 145 -8.19 -6.49 -8.17
CA VAL A 145 -7.79 -7.92 -8.14
C VAL A 145 -7.11 -8.35 -6.85
N HIS A 146 -6.56 -7.41 -6.08
CA HIS A 146 -5.88 -7.70 -4.83
C HIS A 146 -6.81 -7.65 -3.61
N PHE A 147 -8.10 -7.41 -3.80
CA PHE A 147 -9.06 -7.24 -2.72
C PHE A 147 -10.21 -8.21 -2.87
N ASP A 148 -10.54 -8.85 -1.75
CA ASP A 148 -11.73 -9.67 -1.62
C ASP A 148 -13.00 -8.80 -1.67
N ALA A 149 -14.00 -9.24 -2.42
CA ALA A 149 -15.32 -8.66 -2.50
C ALA A 149 -16.13 -8.95 -1.22
N GLU A 150 -15.87 -10.08 -0.57
CA GLU A 150 -16.59 -10.57 0.61
C GLU A 150 -15.75 -10.43 1.90
N GLN A 151 -14.84 -9.46 1.91
CA GLN A 151 -13.93 -9.24 3.02
C GLN A 151 -14.66 -9.10 4.37
N PRO A 152 -14.23 -9.79 5.45
CA PRO A 152 -14.84 -9.64 6.77
C PRO A 152 -14.66 -8.21 7.31
N HIS A 153 -15.75 -7.64 7.82
CA HIS A 153 -15.77 -6.31 8.44
C HIS A 153 -15.47 -6.33 9.94
N SER A 154 -15.54 -7.49 10.59
CA SER A 154 -15.18 -7.63 12.01
C SER A 154 -14.71 -9.04 12.34
N ILE A 155 -13.85 -9.17 13.35
CA ILE A 155 -13.37 -10.45 13.87
C ILE A 155 -13.33 -10.44 15.38
N TYR A 156 -13.42 -11.62 15.98
CA TYR A 156 -13.15 -11.81 17.40
C TYR A 156 -11.66 -12.07 17.59
N VAL A 157 -11.08 -11.39 18.58
CA VAL A 157 -9.70 -11.63 19.03
C VAL A 157 -9.69 -12.06 20.48
N ASN A 158 -8.79 -12.96 20.84
CA ASN A 158 -8.55 -13.32 22.23
C ASN A 158 -7.73 -12.23 22.95
N GLU A 159 -7.45 -12.43 24.23
CA GLU A 159 -6.64 -11.52 25.07
C GLU A 159 -5.21 -11.33 24.54
N ARG A 160 -4.70 -12.30 23.76
CA ARG A 160 -3.38 -12.24 23.09
C ARG A 160 -3.43 -11.49 21.75
N GLY A 161 -4.61 -11.04 21.31
CA GLY A 161 -4.81 -10.38 20.03
C GLY A 161 -4.90 -11.34 18.83
N GLU A 162 -4.99 -12.64 19.07
CA GLU A 162 -5.11 -13.66 18.03
C GLU A 162 -6.57 -13.85 17.61
N LYS A 163 -6.80 -14.03 16.31
CA LYS A 163 -8.14 -14.28 15.74
C LYS A 163 -8.72 -15.58 16.29
N VAL A 164 -9.99 -15.54 16.67
CA VAL A 164 -10.75 -16.73 17.11
C VAL A 164 -11.85 -17.01 16.10
N ARG A 165 -11.92 -18.26 15.61
CA ARG A 165 -12.83 -18.67 14.52
C ARG A 165 -14.30 -18.80 14.95
N SER A 166 -14.57 -18.92 16.24
CA SER A 166 -15.92 -19.10 16.77
C SER A 166 -16.15 -18.18 17.96
N LEU A 167 -17.35 -17.59 18.07
CA LEU A 167 -17.84 -17.09 19.35
C LEU A 167 -17.63 -18.20 20.39
N PRO A 168 -17.19 -17.89 21.63
CA PRO A 168 -17.36 -18.84 22.71
C PRO A 168 -18.85 -19.19 22.74
N LYS A 169 -19.19 -20.46 22.49
CA LYS A 169 -20.51 -21.00 22.83
C LYS A 169 -20.64 -20.76 24.33
N ALA A 170 -21.48 -19.80 24.74
CA ALA A 170 -21.94 -19.77 26.12
C ALA A 170 -22.67 -21.10 26.33
N THR A 171 -22.03 -22.04 27.01
CA THR A 171 -22.69 -23.27 27.43
C THR A 171 -23.70 -22.86 28.50
N PRO A 172 -25.03 -23.01 28.27
CA PRO A 172 -26.00 -22.75 29.30
C PRO A 172 -26.16 -24.03 30.14
N ASN A 173 -25.10 -24.40 30.87
CA ASN A 173 -25.15 -25.32 32.01
C ASN A 173 -23.74 -25.64 32.48
N ASP A 174 -23.30 -25.02 33.57
CA ASP A 174 -22.37 -25.64 34.50
C ASP A 174 -22.76 -25.19 35.92
N ASN A 175 -23.81 -25.83 36.45
CA ASN A 175 -24.01 -25.91 37.89
C ASN A 175 -22.97 -26.88 38.46
N SER A 176 -21.72 -26.44 38.60
CA SER A 176 -20.77 -27.11 39.48
C SER A 176 -19.77 -26.14 40.10
N ASN A 177 -19.64 -26.29 41.41
CA ASN A 177 -18.87 -25.47 42.33
C ASN A 177 -17.39 -25.28 41.94
N GLY A 178 -16.90 -24.05 42.12
CA GLY A 178 -15.58 -23.81 42.72
C GLY A 178 -14.35 -24.06 41.85
N GLY A 179 -14.13 -23.22 40.85
CA GLY A 179 -12.82 -23.00 40.23
C GLY A 179 -12.83 -21.65 39.51
N PRO A 180 -11.71 -20.91 39.38
CA PRO A 180 -11.70 -19.66 38.64
C PRO A 180 -11.91 -20.02 37.16
N ALA A 181 -13.16 -19.95 36.71
CA ALA A 181 -13.49 -20.00 35.30
C ALA A 181 -12.69 -18.89 34.63
N SER A 182 -11.61 -19.27 33.95
CA SER A 182 -10.85 -18.38 33.07
C SER A 182 -11.80 -17.98 31.96
N SER A 183 -12.59 -16.93 32.20
CA SER A 183 -13.47 -16.32 31.23
C SER A 183 -12.60 -15.73 30.14
N THR A 184 -12.23 -16.54 29.15
CA THR A 184 -11.45 -16.10 28.00
C THR A 184 -12.22 -14.95 27.36
N THR A 185 -11.77 -13.72 27.57
CA THR A 185 -12.52 -12.55 27.14
C THR A 185 -12.20 -12.33 25.66
N HIS A 186 -13.19 -12.56 24.80
CA HIS A 186 -13.06 -12.31 23.37
C HIS A 186 -13.54 -10.89 23.06
N ARG A 187 -12.70 -10.11 22.37
CA ARG A 187 -13.03 -8.74 21.94
C ARG A 187 -13.40 -8.75 20.46
N LEU A 188 -14.55 -8.16 20.11
CA LEU A 188 -14.91 -7.88 18.72
C LEU A 188 -14.11 -6.67 18.22
N VAL A 189 -13.49 -6.78 17.06
CA VAL A 189 -12.72 -5.70 16.43
C VAL A 189 -13.18 -5.49 15.00
N THR A 190 -13.51 -4.25 14.66
CA THR A 190 -13.83 -3.84 13.29
C THR A 190 -12.57 -3.80 12.45
N LEU A 191 -12.61 -4.43 11.27
CA LEU A 191 -11.52 -4.44 10.32
C LEU A 191 -11.74 -3.36 9.25
N ARG A 192 -10.65 -2.69 8.88
CA ARG A 192 -10.58 -1.90 7.67
C ARG A 192 -10.26 -2.77 6.47
N ARG A 193 -10.34 -2.20 5.27
CA ARG A 193 -9.99 -2.90 4.03
C ARG A 193 -8.54 -3.40 4.05
N PHE A 194 -8.32 -4.62 3.59
CA PHE A 194 -6.99 -5.20 3.44
C PHE A 194 -6.90 -5.97 2.12
N CYS A 195 -5.68 -6.06 1.57
CA CYS A 195 -5.47 -6.89 0.38
C CYS A 195 -5.39 -8.36 0.77
N ILE A 196 -5.76 -9.25 -0.16
CA ILE A 196 -5.80 -10.71 0.02
C ILE A 196 -4.46 -11.22 0.58
N GLU A 197 -3.34 -10.75 0.05
CA GLU A 197 -2.00 -11.09 0.54
C GLU A 197 -1.81 -10.79 2.04
N CYS A 198 -2.29 -9.64 2.52
CA CYS A 198 -2.25 -9.30 3.93
C CYS A 198 -3.26 -10.15 4.72
N GLY A 199 -4.43 -10.40 4.15
CA GLY A 199 -5.44 -11.25 4.77
C GLY A 199 -4.91 -12.66 5.04
N VAL A 200 -4.25 -13.29 4.07
CA VAL A 200 -3.62 -14.60 4.22
C VAL A 200 -2.48 -14.54 5.24
N ARG A 201 -1.55 -13.58 5.10
CA ARG A 201 -0.39 -13.44 6.00
C ARG A 201 -0.79 -13.27 7.47
N HIS A 202 -1.89 -12.56 7.73
CA HIS A 202 -2.38 -12.28 9.08
C HIS A 202 -3.49 -13.25 9.53
N GLY A 203 -3.76 -14.33 8.78
CA GLY A 203 -4.77 -15.34 9.11
C GLY A 203 -6.22 -14.85 9.06
N LEU A 204 -6.46 -13.72 8.40
CA LEU A 204 -7.80 -13.18 8.16
C LEU A 204 -8.53 -14.00 7.10
N HIS A 205 -7.81 -14.50 6.09
CA HIS A 205 -8.26 -15.58 5.19
C HIS A 205 -7.64 -16.91 5.63
N ALA A 206 -8.43 -17.97 5.65
CA ALA A 206 -7.99 -19.34 5.92
C ALA A 206 -7.80 -20.13 4.63
N PRO A 207 -6.93 -21.16 4.63
CA PRO A 207 -6.87 -22.12 3.53
C PRO A 207 -8.25 -22.76 3.29
N GLY A 208 -8.68 -22.85 2.03
CA GLY A 208 -10.00 -23.34 1.64
C GLY A 208 -11.12 -22.29 1.67
N ASP A 209 -10.87 -21.04 2.07
CA ASP A 209 -11.83 -19.95 1.87
C ASP A 209 -11.98 -19.66 0.37
N SER A 210 -13.21 -19.56 -0.12
CA SER A 210 -13.48 -19.06 -1.48
C SER A 210 -13.29 -17.55 -1.51
N ILE A 211 -12.26 -17.08 -2.22
CA ILE A 211 -11.95 -15.64 -2.32
C ILE A 211 -12.42 -15.14 -3.69
N PHE A 212 -13.34 -14.18 -3.67
CA PHE A 212 -13.80 -13.49 -4.87
C PHE A 212 -13.16 -12.13 -4.94
N THR A 213 -12.36 -11.85 -5.98
CA THR A 213 -11.80 -10.51 -6.14
C THR A 213 -12.90 -9.47 -6.38
N LYS A 214 -12.61 -8.19 -6.18
CA LYS A 214 -13.53 -7.10 -6.57
C LYS A 214 -13.77 -6.98 -8.09
N LEU A 215 -13.08 -7.77 -8.91
CA LEU A 215 -13.42 -7.98 -10.33
C LEU A 215 -14.33 -9.20 -10.57
N ARG A 216 -14.88 -9.81 -9.50
CA ARG A 216 -15.67 -11.04 -9.53
C ARG A 216 -14.92 -12.25 -10.13
N GLN A 217 -13.60 -12.22 -10.08
CA GLN A 217 -12.78 -13.39 -10.41
C GLN A 217 -12.59 -14.23 -9.16
N GLU A 218 -12.83 -15.53 -9.29
CA GLU A 218 -12.58 -16.51 -8.23
C GLU A 218 -11.08 -16.83 -8.17
N LEU A 219 -10.53 -16.79 -6.96
CA LEU A 219 -9.18 -17.26 -6.66
C LEU A 219 -9.32 -18.52 -5.81
N TRP A 220 -8.90 -19.65 -6.37
CA TRP A 220 -8.78 -20.91 -5.63
C TRP A 220 -7.63 -20.77 -4.62
N GLY A 221 -7.95 -20.90 -3.33
CA GLY A 221 -7.02 -20.81 -2.20
C GLY A 221 -6.81 -22.15 -1.51
#